data_AF-A0A966IQ30-F1
#
_entry.id   AF-A0A966IQ30-F1
#
_cell.length_a   1.000
_cell.length_b   1.000
_cell.length_c   1.000
_cell.angle_alpha   90.00
_cell.angle_beta   90.00
_cell.angle_gamma   90.00
#
_symmetry.space_group_name_H-M   'P 1'
#
loop_
_entity.id
_entity.type
_entity.pdbx_description
1 polymer ?
#
loop_
_entity_poly.entity_id
_entity_poly.type
_entity_poly.pdbx_seq_one_letter_code
_entity_poly.pdbx_strand_id
1 'polypeptide(L)'
;MTEQKAFYLTTPIYYVNDAPHIGHAYTTVAGDVLTRWHRQRGEAVWFLTGTDEHGQKVMRTAEANNVAPQAWCDQLVENAWKPVWKSLNIAHDDFIRTTEDRHEKRVQRFLQGLMEKGFIYEGKYEGPYCVGCEEFKLPGDLIEGNCSIHSKPVEMVSETNWFFKLSAFVQPLLEHYKNNPEACEPASARNEVISFLEGGVQDLSISRSTFDWGIQVPWDTSQVVYVWFDALLNYATAVGL
;
A
#
# COMPACT_ATOMS: atom_id res chain seq x y z
N MET A 1 -16.00 0.26 35.69
CA MET A 1 -14.95 1.00 34.99
C MET A 1 -15.41 1.07 33.54
N THR A 2 -15.72 2.26 33.03
CA THR A 2 -16.15 2.42 31.64
C THR A 2 -15.02 1.98 30.72
N GLU A 3 -15.29 1.16 29.71
CA GLU A 3 -14.30 0.79 28.69
C GLU A 3 -13.57 2.05 28.21
N GLN A 4 -12.24 2.06 28.30
CA GLN A 4 -11.45 3.16 27.82
C GLN A 4 -11.60 3.21 26.29
N LYS A 5 -12.19 4.28 25.76
CA LYS A 5 -12.36 4.44 24.31
C LYS A 5 -10.98 4.39 23.64
N ALA A 6 -10.87 3.55 22.61
CA ALA A 6 -9.67 3.43 21.80
C ALA A 6 -9.83 4.25 20.51
N PHE A 7 -8.75 4.88 20.06
CA PHE A 7 -8.69 5.62 18.81
C PHE A 7 -7.43 5.23 18.04
N TYR A 8 -7.60 4.54 16.92
CA TYR A 8 -6.51 4.16 16.02
C TYR A 8 -6.61 5.01 14.75
N LEU A 9 -5.54 5.71 14.41
CA LEU A 9 -5.43 6.51 13.20
C LEU A 9 -4.13 6.16 12.47
N THR A 10 -4.21 6.08 11.14
CA THR A 10 -3.05 5.88 10.27
C THR A 10 -2.93 7.03 9.28
N THR A 11 -1.71 7.35 8.88
CA THR A 11 -1.47 7.98 7.57
C THR A 11 -1.28 6.88 6.53
N PRO A 12 -1.33 7.20 5.21
CA PRO A 12 -0.66 6.36 4.24
C PRO A 12 0.80 6.14 4.63
N ILE A 13 1.36 4.98 4.29
CA ILE A 13 2.81 4.84 4.22
C ILE A 13 3.27 5.46 2.90
N TYR A 14 4.37 6.21 2.95
CA TYR A 14 4.82 7.01 1.81
C TYR A 14 5.95 6.30 1.05
N TYR A 15 5.98 6.42 -0.27
CA TYR A 15 7.06 5.88 -1.09
C TYR A 15 8.41 6.44 -0.64
N VAL A 16 9.31 5.57 -0.17
CA VAL A 16 10.58 5.99 0.44
C VAL A 16 11.45 6.85 -0.48
N ASN A 17 11.38 6.58 -1.79
CA ASN A 17 12.19 7.20 -2.83
C ASN A 17 11.85 8.66 -3.15
N ASP A 18 10.66 9.14 -2.80
CA ASP A 18 10.27 10.52 -3.09
C ASP A 18 10.58 11.42 -1.90
N ALA A 19 11.14 12.61 -2.16
CA ALA A 19 11.45 13.55 -1.09
C ALA A 19 10.16 13.98 -0.35
N PRO A 20 10.14 14.04 0.99
CA PRO A 20 8.98 14.53 1.72
C PRO A 20 8.57 15.94 1.26
N HIS A 21 7.29 16.12 0.95
CA HIS A 21 6.76 17.40 0.48
C HIS A 21 5.46 17.77 1.22
N ILE A 22 4.88 18.91 0.84
CA ILE A 22 3.71 19.50 1.53
C ILE A 22 2.49 18.56 1.60
N GLY A 23 2.33 17.65 0.63
CA GLY A 23 1.25 16.67 0.62
C GLY A 23 1.39 15.67 1.77
N HIS A 24 2.59 15.12 1.96
CA HIS A 24 2.89 14.23 3.09
C HIS A 24 2.74 14.96 4.42
N ALA A 25 3.24 16.20 4.50
CA ALA A 25 3.14 17.02 5.70
C ALA A 25 1.69 17.31 6.08
N TYR A 26 0.83 17.66 5.11
CA TYR A 26 -0.57 17.98 5.35
C TYR A 26 -1.33 16.81 5.98
N THR A 27 -1.27 15.63 5.37
CA THR A 27 -1.97 14.43 5.87
C THR A 27 -1.45 14.04 7.25
N THR A 28 -0.13 14.09 7.47
CA THR A 28 0.47 13.72 8.74
C THR A 28 0.11 14.70 9.86
N VAL A 29 0.13 16.01 9.59
CA VAL A 29 -0.28 17.03 10.56
C VAL A 29 -1.77 16.91 10.88
N ALA A 30 -2.63 16.62 9.90
CA ALA A 30 -4.05 16.39 10.15
C ALA A 30 -4.27 15.20 11.09
N GLY A 31 -3.57 14.08 10.86
CA GLY A 31 -3.58 12.92 11.76
C GLY A 31 -3.05 13.23 13.16
N ASP A 32 -1.98 14.01 13.26
CA ASP A 32 -1.39 14.44 14.53
C ASP A 32 -2.35 15.32 15.34
N VAL A 33 -3.03 16.27 14.69
CA VAL A 33 -4.05 17.12 15.33
C VAL A 33 -5.19 16.27 15.91
N LEU A 34 -5.73 15.34 15.13
CA LEU A 34 -6.81 14.45 15.57
C LEU A 34 -6.36 13.58 16.75
N THR A 35 -5.21 12.92 16.62
CA THR A 35 -4.73 12.01 17.66
C THR A 35 -4.37 12.74 18.95
N ARG A 36 -3.79 13.94 18.89
CA ARG A 36 -3.59 14.81 20.05
C ARG A 36 -4.91 15.21 20.72
N TRP A 37 -5.94 15.53 19.93
CA TRP A 37 -7.26 15.84 20.48
C TRP A 37 -7.89 14.64 21.20
N HIS A 38 -7.78 13.43 20.63
CA HIS A 38 -8.23 12.20 21.30
C HIS A 38 -7.42 11.90 22.58
N ARG A 39 -6.08 12.08 22.56
CA ARG A 39 -5.22 11.94 23.75
C ARG A 39 -5.61 12.93 24.85
N GLN A 40 -5.89 14.19 24.51
CA GLN A 40 -6.32 15.22 25.46
C GLN A 40 -7.63 14.84 26.19
N ARG A 41 -8.49 14.06 25.53
CA ARG A 41 -9.76 13.55 26.09
C ARG A 41 -9.58 12.30 26.96
N GLY A 42 -8.35 11.82 27.16
CA GLY A 42 -8.04 10.64 27.97
C GLY A 42 -8.27 9.30 27.26
N GLU A 43 -8.42 9.31 25.93
CA GLU A 43 -8.62 8.09 25.15
C GLU A 43 -7.31 7.34 24.92
N ALA A 44 -7.40 6.01 24.76
CA ALA A 44 -6.25 5.18 24.39
C ALA A 44 -5.99 5.36 22.89
N VAL A 45 -4.91 6.07 22.53
CA VAL A 45 -4.62 6.45 21.14
C VAL A 45 -3.45 5.65 20.59
N TRP A 46 -3.55 5.22 19.34
CA TRP A 46 -2.44 4.75 18.53
C TRP A 46 -2.41 5.50 17.21
N PHE A 47 -1.30 6.18 16.90
CA PHE A 47 -1.08 6.93 15.67
C PHE A 47 0.06 6.32 14.87
N LEU A 48 -0.25 5.73 13.73
CA LEU A 48 0.72 5.08 12.85
C LEU A 48 1.04 5.96 11.63
N THR A 49 2.33 6.02 11.29
CA THR A 49 2.82 6.48 9.99
C THR A 49 3.96 5.56 9.53
N GLY A 50 4.52 5.76 8.34
CA GLY A 50 5.57 4.87 7.85
C GLY A 50 6.00 5.10 6.41
N THR A 51 6.84 4.18 5.92
CA THR A 51 7.39 4.19 4.56
C THR A 51 7.13 2.88 3.83
N ASP A 52 6.76 3.01 2.55
CA ASP A 52 6.72 1.92 1.58
C ASP A 52 8.09 1.81 0.90
N GLU A 53 8.74 0.68 1.09
CA GLU A 53 10.15 0.47 0.80
C GLU A 53 10.41 -0.62 -0.23
N HIS A 54 9.38 -1.32 -0.71
CA HIS A 54 9.52 -2.37 -1.74
C HIS A 54 9.17 -1.86 -3.14
N GLY A 55 9.45 -2.67 -4.17
CA GLY A 55 9.09 -2.37 -5.56
C GLY A 55 10.27 -2.06 -6.48
N GLN A 56 9.98 -2.10 -7.77
CA GLN A 56 10.99 -2.03 -8.82
C GLN A 56 11.65 -0.64 -8.90
N LYS A 57 10.89 0.43 -8.63
CA LYS A 57 11.43 1.79 -8.61
C LYS A 57 12.51 1.95 -7.54
N VAL A 58 12.29 1.40 -6.34
CA VAL A 58 13.26 1.43 -5.22
C VAL A 58 14.54 0.70 -5.59
N MET A 59 14.42 -0.52 -6.10
CA MET A 59 15.54 -1.33 -6.56
C MET A 59 16.38 -0.60 -7.61
N ARG A 60 15.76 -0.11 -8.69
CA ARG A 60 16.46 0.58 -9.79
C ARG A 60 17.15 1.86 -9.33
N THR A 61 16.54 2.62 -8.42
CA THR A 61 17.17 3.84 -7.87
C THR A 61 18.37 3.50 -6.99
N ALA A 62 18.29 2.46 -6.17
CA ALA A 62 19.42 2.00 -5.36
C ALA A 62 20.59 1.52 -6.24
N GLU A 63 20.30 0.72 -7.26
CA GLU A 63 21.28 0.25 -8.26
C GLU A 63 21.96 1.43 -8.99
N ALA A 64 21.19 2.42 -9.43
CA ALA A 64 21.72 3.61 -10.10
C ALA A 64 22.64 4.45 -9.18
N ASN A 65 22.49 4.34 -7.87
CA ASN A 65 23.35 4.96 -6.86
C ASN A 65 24.43 4.00 -6.33
N ASN A 66 24.58 2.81 -6.91
CA ASN A 66 25.56 1.78 -6.53
C ASN A 66 25.48 1.37 -5.06
N VAL A 67 24.26 1.25 -4.52
CA VAL A 67 23.98 0.85 -3.14
C VAL A 67 22.94 -0.26 -3.12
N ALA A 68 23.00 -1.11 -2.09
CA ALA A 68 21.98 -2.14 -1.89
C ALA A 68 20.62 -1.50 -1.56
N PRO A 69 19.48 -2.05 -2.03
CA PRO A 69 18.16 -1.48 -1.79
C PRO A 69 17.83 -1.23 -0.31
N GLN A 70 18.14 -2.19 0.57
CA GLN A 70 17.95 -2.00 2.03
C GLN A 70 18.71 -0.78 2.56
N ALA A 71 20.01 -0.67 2.21
CA ALA A 71 20.86 0.42 2.67
C ALA A 71 20.38 1.77 2.12
N TRP A 72 19.84 1.78 0.90
CA TRP A 72 19.23 2.96 0.29
C TRP A 72 17.98 3.41 1.05
N CYS A 73 17.05 2.49 1.34
CA CYS A 73 15.86 2.77 2.14
C CYS A 73 16.24 3.28 3.54
N ASP A 74 17.15 2.59 4.23
CA ASP A 74 17.65 2.98 5.55
C ASP A 74 18.20 4.41 5.55
N GLN A 75 19.01 4.75 4.55
CA GLN A 75 19.58 6.09 4.39
C GLN A 75 18.50 7.16 4.19
N LEU A 76 17.50 6.90 3.36
CA LEU A 76 16.42 7.85 3.09
C LEU A 76 15.51 8.06 4.31
N VAL A 77 15.20 6.98 5.04
CA VAL A 77 14.37 7.08 6.25
C VAL A 77 15.04 7.94 7.31
N GLU A 78 16.34 7.73 7.57
CA GLU A 78 17.08 8.47 8.60
C GLU A 78 17.36 9.92 8.19
N ASN A 79 17.68 10.18 6.92
CA ASN A 79 18.14 11.51 6.50
C ASN A 79 17.04 12.41 5.93
N ALA A 80 15.94 11.85 5.42
CA ALA A 80 14.86 12.62 4.78
C ALA A 80 13.55 12.52 5.56
N TRP A 81 13.08 11.31 5.89
CA TRP A 81 11.74 11.12 6.45
C TRP A 81 11.63 11.46 7.93
N LYS A 82 12.40 10.79 8.80
CA LYS A 82 12.36 11.03 10.26
C LYS A 82 12.65 12.49 10.65
N PRO A 83 13.60 13.21 10.02
CA PRO A 83 13.87 14.61 10.34
C PRO A 83 12.68 15.54 10.06
N VAL A 84 11.88 15.26 9.03
CA VAL A 84 10.68 16.06 8.71
C VAL A 84 9.62 15.90 9.79
N TRP A 85 9.34 14.66 10.22
CA TRP A 85 8.39 14.40 11.31
C TRP A 85 8.83 14.99 12.64
N LYS A 86 10.14 14.96 12.92
CA LYS A 86 10.72 15.64 14.07
C LYS A 86 10.55 17.17 13.99
N SER A 87 10.80 17.76 12.82
CA SER A 87 10.70 19.21 12.60
C SER A 87 9.25 19.72 12.70
N LEU A 88 8.30 18.91 12.22
CA LEU A 88 6.87 19.18 12.34
C LEU A 88 6.30 18.83 13.72
N ASN A 89 7.11 18.27 14.62
CA ASN A 89 6.70 17.81 15.96
C ASN A 89 5.52 16.81 15.91
N ILE A 90 5.57 15.85 14.99
CA ILE A 90 4.56 14.80 14.86
C ILE A 90 4.71 13.80 16.02
N ALA A 91 3.64 13.57 16.77
CA ALA A 91 3.58 12.61 17.87
C ALA A 91 2.91 11.30 17.42
N HIS A 92 3.53 10.60 16.47
CA HIS A 92 3.14 9.22 16.12
C HIS A 92 3.65 8.26 17.19
N ASP A 93 2.94 7.15 17.38
CA ASP A 93 3.30 6.09 18.32
C ASP A 93 4.20 5.02 17.69
N ASP A 94 4.13 4.87 16.37
CA ASP A 94 4.94 3.92 15.60
C ASP A 94 5.24 4.45 14.19
N PHE A 95 6.38 4.04 13.66
CA PHE A 95 6.85 4.32 12.31
C PHE A 95 7.15 2.99 11.63
N ILE A 96 6.19 2.45 10.88
CA ILE A 96 6.33 1.15 10.23
C ILE A 96 7.12 1.28 8.92
N ARG A 97 8.06 0.37 8.70
CA ARG A 97 8.76 0.20 7.43
C ARG A 97 8.41 -1.16 6.85
N THR A 98 8.10 -1.25 5.56
CA THR A 98 7.70 -2.54 4.94
C THR A 98 8.83 -3.57 4.90
N THR A 99 10.10 -3.13 5.00
CA THR A 99 11.29 -4.00 5.14
C THR A 99 11.48 -4.59 6.55
N GLU A 100 10.60 -4.28 7.51
CA GLU A 100 10.71 -4.85 8.85
C GLU A 100 10.23 -6.30 8.91
N ASP A 101 11.03 -7.17 9.53
CA ASP A 101 10.70 -8.57 9.85
C ASP A 101 9.27 -8.80 10.37
N ARG A 102 8.75 -7.88 11.20
CA ARG A 102 7.40 -7.99 11.77
C ARG A 102 6.31 -7.79 10.70
N HIS A 103 6.58 -6.95 9.71
CA HIS A 103 5.68 -6.69 8.61
C HIS A 103 5.69 -7.89 7.65
N GLU A 104 6.87 -8.29 7.18
CA GLU A 104 7.04 -9.37 6.21
C GLU A 104 6.37 -10.68 6.66
N LYS A 105 6.67 -11.12 7.88
CA LYS A 105 6.11 -12.37 8.44
C LYS A 105 4.58 -12.32 8.55
N ARG A 106 4.01 -11.16 8.87
CA ARG A 106 2.55 -10.99 9.00
C ARG A 106 1.87 -10.90 7.64
N VAL A 107 2.50 -10.28 6.64
CA VAL A 107 2.04 -10.30 5.24
C VAL A 107 2.01 -11.73 4.71
N GLN A 108 3.11 -12.47 4.87
CA GLN A 108 3.20 -13.87 4.46
C GLN A 108 2.11 -14.73 5.12
N ARG A 109 1.87 -14.54 6.42
CA ARG A 109 0.79 -15.22 7.15
C ARG A 109 -0.60 -14.88 6.61
N PHE A 110 -0.86 -13.60 6.31
CA PHE A 110 -2.13 -13.17 5.72
C PHE A 110 -2.39 -13.82 4.37
N LEU A 111 -1.39 -13.78 3.49
CA LEU A 111 -1.45 -14.35 2.15
C LEU A 111 -1.66 -15.87 2.19
N GLN A 112 -0.96 -16.57 3.08
CA GLN A 112 -1.16 -18.01 3.29
C GLN A 112 -2.61 -18.32 3.64
N GLY A 113 -3.23 -17.53 4.52
CA GLY A 113 -4.64 -17.69 4.87
C GLY A 113 -5.62 -17.42 3.70
N LEU A 114 -5.30 -16.50 2.79
CA LEU A 114 -6.09 -16.29 1.57
C LEU A 114 -5.94 -17.44 0.57
N MET A 115 -4.72 -17.97 0.44
CA MET A 115 -4.42 -19.13 -0.41
C MET A 115 -5.18 -20.37 0.05
N GLU A 116 -5.14 -20.68 1.35
CA GLU A 116 -5.84 -21.82 1.96
C GLU A 116 -7.37 -21.73 1.81
N LYS A 117 -7.93 -20.52 1.79
CA LYS A 117 -9.36 -20.27 1.54
C LYS A 117 -9.74 -20.30 0.06
N GLY A 118 -8.79 -20.48 -0.84
CA GLY A 118 -9.02 -20.54 -2.29
C GLY A 118 -9.30 -19.18 -2.94
N PHE A 119 -8.93 -18.07 -2.27
CA PHE A 119 -9.04 -16.71 -2.83
C PHE A 119 -7.84 -16.31 -3.69
N ILE A 120 -6.77 -17.10 -3.68
CA ILE A 120 -5.60 -16.88 -4.52
C ILE A 120 -5.48 -18.02 -5.54
N TYR A 121 -5.11 -17.68 -6.77
CA TYR A 121 -4.89 -18.65 -7.84
C TYR A 121 -3.77 -18.16 -8.77
N GLU A 122 -3.12 -19.09 -9.47
CA GLU A 122 -2.14 -18.76 -10.51
C GLU A 122 -2.87 -18.41 -11.82
N GLY A 123 -2.44 -17.35 -12.48
CA GLY A 123 -2.98 -16.92 -13.76
C GLY A 123 -1.90 -16.37 -14.67
N LYS A 124 -2.10 -16.49 -15.97
CA LYS A 124 -1.30 -15.77 -16.96
C LYS A 124 -1.98 -14.45 -17.28
N TYR A 125 -1.22 -13.36 -17.22
CA TYR A 125 -1.71 -12.06 -17.67
C TYR A 125 -0.73 -11.46 -18.67
N GLU A 126 -1.29 -10.94 -19.75
CA GLU A 126 -0.53 -10.29 -20.81
C GLU A 126 -1.16 -8.94 -21.10
N GLY A 127 -0.37 -7.88 -20.99
CA GLY A 127 -0.89 -6.55 -21.18
C GLY A 127 0.16 -5.44 -21.12
N PRO A 128 -0.27 -4.21 -21.47
CA PRO A 128 0.56 -3.03 -21.34
C PRO A 128 0.78 -2.70 -19.87
N TYR A 129 2.05 -2.54 -19.47
CA TYR A 129 2.48 -2.25 -18.11
C TYR A 129 3.19 -0.90 -18.04
N CYS A 130 2.83 -0.07 -17.07
CA CYS A 130 3.49 1.20 -16.83
C CYS A 130 4.40 1.11 -15.62
N VAL A 131 5.71 1.12 -15.83
CA VAL A 131 6.72 1.13 -14.76
C VAL A 131 6.54 2.30 -13.79
N GLY A 132 6.12 3.47 -14.28
CA GLY A 132 5.92 4.66 -13.43
C GLY A 132 4.75 4.54 -12.46
N CYS A 133 3.67 3.87 -12.88
CA CYS A 133 2.54 3.54 -12.01
C CYS A 133 2.73 2.22 -11.26
N GLU A 134 3.77 1.48 -11.61
CA GLU A 134 3.99 0.07 -11.26
C GLU A 134 2.79 -0.84 -11.54
N GLU A 135 1.88 -0.48 -12.44
CA GLU A 135 0.60 -1.19 -12.67
C GLU A 135 0.35 -1.53 -14.15
N PHE A 136 -0.44 -2.58 -14.38
CA PHE A 136 -1.00 -2.90 -15.70
C PHE A 136 -2.06 -1.87 -16.08
N LYS A 137 -2.08 -1.49 -17.35
CA LYS A 137 -2.97 -0.47 -17.89
C LYS A 137 -4.13 -1.11 -18.64
N LEU A 138 -5.34 -0.61 -18.41
CA LEU A 138 -6.48 -0.95 -19.24
C LEU A 138 -6.39 -0.16 -20.56
N PRO A 139 -7.09 -0.59 -21.63
CA PRO A 139 -7.10 0.15 -22.90
C PRO A 139 -7.50 1.62 -22.76
N GLY A 140 -8.37 1.95 -21.80
CA GLY A 140 -8.79 3.32 -21.50
C GLY A 140 -7.73 4.19 -20.81
N ASP A 141 -6.69 3.57 -20.23
CA ASP A 141 -5.60 4.28 -19.53
C ASP A 141 -4.44 4.65 -20.46
N LEU A 142 -4.58 4.37 -21.76
CA LEU A 142 -3.54 4.57 -22.77
C LEU A 142 -3.95 5.68 -23.75
N ILE A 143 -3.01 6.58 -24.01
CA ILE A 143 -3.12 7.60 -25.05
C ILE A 143 -2.01 7.29 -26.07
N GLU A 144 -2.41 6.81 -27.26
CA GLU A 144 -1.49 6.43 -28.34
C GLU A 144 -0.37 5.45 -27.90
N GLY A 145 -0.70 4.51 -27.00
CA GLY A 145 0.27 3.53 -26.47
C GLY A 145 1.13 4.04 -25.32
N ASN A 146 0.92 5.27 -24.85
CA ASN A 146 1.57 5.82 -23.66
C ASN A 146 0.62 5.82 -22.46
N CYS A 147 1.17 5.66 -21.25
CA CYS A 147 0.42 5.83 -20.02
C CYS A 147 -0.15 7.25 -19.92
N SER A 148 -1.45 7.39 -19.68
CA SER A 148 -2.14 8.68 -19.55
C SER A 148 -1.57 9.59 -18.44
N ILE A 149 -1.06 8.99 -17.36
CA ILE A 149 -0.53 9.71 -16.19
C ILE A 149 0.91 10.19 -16.42
N HIS A 150 1.76 9.32 -16.96
CA HIS A 150 3.20 9.58 -17.07
C HIS A 150 3.65 10.02 -18.47
N SER A 151 2.76 9.92 -19.47
CA SER A 151 3.06 10.20 -20.87
C SER A 151 4.30 9.45 -21.39
N LYS A 152 4.57 8.27 -20.83
CA LYS A 152 5.68 7.38 -21.20
C LYS A 152 5.14 6.11 -21.86
N PRO A 153 5.90 5.51 -22.80
CA PRO A 153 5.55 4.24 -23.40
C PRO A 153 5.34 3.16 -22.33
N VAL A 154 4.32 2.33 -22.53
CA VAL A 154 4.11 1.12 -21.75
C VAL A 154 4.91 -0.04 -22.31
N GLU A 155 5.26 -1.00 -21.46
CA GLU A 155 5.95 -2.23 -21.84
C GLU A 155 4.91 -3.35 -21.97
N MET A 156 4.98 -4.16 -23.03
CA MET A 156 4.14 -5.36 -23.11
C MET A 156 4.76 -6.47 -22.27
N VAL A 157 4.05 -6.84 -21.21
CA VAL A 157 4.52 -7.84 -20.25
C VAL A 157 3.57 -9.04 -20.31
N SER A 158 4.13 -10.24 -20.37
CA SER A 158 3.40 -11.52 -20.33
C SER A 158 4.00 -12.34 -19.19
N GLU A 159 3.30 -12.42 -18.07
CA GLU A 159 3.79 -13.04 -16.85
C GLU A 159 2.74 -14.03 -16.30
N THR A 160 3.24 -15.11 -15.70
CA THR A 160 2.42 -15.97 -14.84
C THR A 160 2.58 -15.45 -13.41
N ASN A 161 1.51 -14.89 -12.87
CA ASN A 161 1.49 -14.28 -11.54
C ASN A 161 0.40 -14.93 -10.68
N TRP A 162 0.47 -14.69 -9.38
CA TRP A 162 -0.61 -15.02 -8.44
C TRP A 162 -1.64 -13.89 -8.45
N PHE A 163 -2.92 -14.26 -8.43
CA PHE A 163 -4.06 -13.36 -8.49
C PHE A 163 -4.94 -13.55 -7.26
N PHE A 164 -5.42 -12.44 -6.72
CA PHE A 164 -6.47 -12.40 -5.71
C PHE A 164 -7.84 -12.24 -6.38
N LYS A 165 -8.80 -13.08 -5.99
CA LYS A 165 -10.19 -13.08 -6.46
C LYS A 165 -11.00 -11.90 -5.95
N LEU A 166 -10.57 -10.67 -6.28
CA LEU A 166 -11.25 -9.44 -5.87
C LEU A 166 -12.69 -9.38 -6.38
N SER A 167 -12.96 -9.95 -7.55
CA SER A 167 -14.31 -10.06 -8.12
C SER A 167 -15.30 -10.75 -7.18
N ALA A 168 -14.86 -11.70 -6.36
CA ALA A 168 -15.69 -12.39 -5.37
C ALA A 168 -16.15 -11.49 -4.21
N PHE A 169 -15.52 -10.33 -4.02
CA PHE A 169 -15.81 -9.39 -2.93
C PHE A 169 -16.64 -8.18 -3.34
N VAL A 170 -16.95 -8.02 -4.64
CA VAL A 170 -17.69 -6.86 -5.16
C VAL A 170 -19.03 -6.68 -4.47
N GLN A 171 -19.86 -7.72 -4.45
CA GLN A 171 -21.20 -7.64 -3.87
C GLN A 171 -21.16 -7.37 -2.34
N PRO A 172 -20.35 -8.09 -1.55
CA PRO A 172 -20.16 -7.75 -0.13
C PRO A 172 -19.68 -6.31 0.12
N LEU A 173 -18.76 -5.79 -0.70
CA LEU A 173 -18.25 -4.42 -0.56
C LEU A 173 -19.33 -3.37 -0.91
N LEU A 174 -20.09 -3.60 -1.98
CA LEU A 174 -21.22 -2.73 -2.34
C LEU A 174 -22.27 -2.66 -1.23
N GLU A 175 -22.63 -3.81 -0.66
CA GLU A 175 -23.56 -3.87 0.48
C GLU A 175 -22.98 -3.16 1.71
N HIS A 176 -21.69 -3.34 1.98
CA HIS A 176 -21.03 -2.65 3.09
C HIS A 176 -21.09 -1.13 2.96
N TYR A 177 -20.69 -0.57 1.81
CA TYR A 177 -20.69 0.89 1.62
C TYR A 177 -22.10 1.48 1.52
N LYS A 178 -23.10 0.73 1.05
CA LYS A 178 -24.51 1.15 1.04
C LYS A 178 -25.10 1.18 2.45
N ASN A 179 -24.75 0.22 3.30
CA ASN A 179 -25.27 0.09 4.65
C ASN A 179 -24.49 0.91 5.71
N ASN A 180 -23.25 1.33 5.41
CA ASN A 180 -22.39 2.09 6.32
C ASN A 180 -21.79 3.30 5.58
N PRO A 181 -22.56 4.37 5.33
CA PRO A 181 -22.09 5.53 4.57
C PRO A 181 -20.80 6.13 5.14
N GLU A 182 -20.66 6.19 6.47
CA GLU A 182 -19.50 6.73 7.17
C GLU A 182 -18.21 5.91 7.05
N ALA A 183 -18.26 4.70 6.44
CA ALA A 183 -17.08 3.88 6.20
C ALA A 183 -16.11 4.50 5.18
N CYS A 184 -16.59 5.44 4.35
CA CYS A 184 -15.76 6.20 3.42
C CYS A 184 -16.27 7.64 3.35
N GLU A 185 -15.37 8.58 3.65
CA GLU A 185 -15.63 10.02 3.58
C GLU A 185 -14.49 10.72 2.80
N PRO A 186 -14.78 11.82 2.08
CA PRO A 186 -16.10 12.43 1.91
C PRO A 186 -17.03 11.59 1.01
N ALA A 187 -18.34 11.87 1.08
CA ALA A 187 -19.35 11.19 0.26
C ALA A 187 -19.02 11.11 -1.25
N SER A 188 -18.30 12.09 -1.81
CA SER A 188 -17.86 12.05 -3.21
C SER A 188 -16.89 10.89 -3.48
N ALA A 189 -15.90 10.68 -2.62
CA ALA A 189 -14.95 9.57 -2.74
C ALA A 189 -15.66 8.22 -2.58
N ARG A 190 -16.62 8.11 -1.65
CA ARG A 190 -17.46 6.92 -1.51
C ARG A 190 -18.25 6.63 -2.79
N ASN A 191 -18.83 7.65 -3.41
CA ASN A 191 -19.60 7.48 -4.65
C ASN A 191 -18.71 7.02 -5.82
N GLU A 192 -17.46 7.49 -5.88
CA GLU A 192 -16.46 7.01 -6.84
C GLU A 192 -16.14 5.53 -6.60
N VAL A 193 -15.91 5.11 -5.34
CA VAL A 193 -15.68 3.70 -4.99
C VAL A 193 -16.87 2.83 -5.39
N ILE A 194 -18.10 3.25 -5.09
CA ILE A 194 -19.32 2.50 -5.48
C ILE A 194 -19.42 2.41 -7.00
N SER A 195 -19.17 3.50 -7.72
CA SER A 195 -19.22 3.55 -9.18
C SER A 195 -18.17 2.63 -9.81
N PHE A 196 -16.96 2.57 -9.23
CA PHE A 196 -15.91 1.64 -9.63
C PHE A 196 -16.34 0.18 -9.44
N LEU A 197 -16.90 -0.15 -8.27
CA LEU A 197 -17.39 -1.51 -7.97
C LEU A 197 -18.53 -1.94 -8.91
N GLU A 198 -19.44 -1.01 -9.26
CA GLU A 198 -20.55 -1.25 -10.20
C GLU A 198 -20.08 -1.35 -11.66
N GLY A 199 -18.94 -0.76 -12.01
CA GLY A 199 -18.34 -0.78 -13.35
C GLY A 199 -17.71 -2.11 -13.78
N GLY A 200 -17.63 -3.08 -12.87
CA GLY A 200 -17.00 -4.39 -13.12
C GLY A 200 -15.54 -4.41 -12.65
N VAL A 201 -15.25 -5.30 -11.71
CA VAL A 201 -13.94 -5.42 -11.06
C VAL A 201 -13.22 -6.67 -11.55
N GLN A 202 -11.98 -6.50 -12.00
CA GLN A 202 -11.11 -7.61 -12.36
C GLN A 202 -10.33 -8.12 -11.15
N ASP A 203 -9.95 -9.40 -11.20
CA ASP A 203 -9.09 -10.01 -10.20
C ASP A 203 -7.69 -9.37 -10.24
N LEU A 204 -7.12 -9.15 -9.07
CA LEU A 204 -5.94 -8.32 -8.89
C LEU A 204 -4.70 -9.20 -8.85
N SER A 205 -3.71 -8.88 -9.67
CA SER A 205 -2.40 -9.53 -9.58
C SER A 205 -1.68 -9.12 -8.29
N ILE A 206 -1.22 -10.08 -7.50
CA ILE A 206 -0.62 -9.88 -6.17
C ILE A 206 0.85 -10.27 -6.09
N SER A 207 1.46 -10.69 -7.19
CA SER A 207 2.88 -11.05 -7.24
C SER A 207 3.53 -10.67 -8.56
N ARG A 208 4.86 -10.64 -8.57
CA ARG A 208 5.70 -10.40 -9.74
C ARG A 208 6.91 -11.34 -9.72
N SER A 209 7.36 -11.74 -10.91
CA SER A 209 8.58 -12.54 -11.12
C SER A 209 9.74 -11.74 -11.70
N THR A 210 9.53 -10.47 -12.06
CA THR A 210 10.49 -9.65 -12.82
C THR A 210 11.49 -8.86 -11.96
N PHE A 211 11.34 -8.88 -10.65
CA PHE A 211 12.27 -8.28 -9.69
C PHE A 211 12.19 -9.01 -8.34
N ASP A 212 13.21 -8.83 -7.50
CA ASP A 212 13.39 -9.55 -6.24
C ASP A 212 13.35 -8.65 -5.00
N TRP A 213 13.25 -7.33 -5.16
CA TRP A 213 13.09 -6.38 -4.06
C TRP A 213 11.63 -6.30 -3.58
N GLY A 214 11.26 -7.25 -2.73
CA GLY A 214 9.96 -7.33 -2.06
C GLY A 214 9.81 -8.57 -1.19
N ILE A 215 8.67 -8.70 -0.53
CA ILE A 215 8.36 -9.85 0.32
C ILE A 215 8.19 -11.10 -0.55
N GLN A 216 8.90 -12.20 -0.28
CA GLN A 216 8.71 -13.44 -1.03
C GLN A 216 7.33 -14.05 -0.83
N VAL A 217 6.72 -14.57 -1.90
CA VAL A 217 5.47 -15.32 -1.83
C VAL A 217 5.70 -16.65 -1.09
N PRO A 218 4.94 -16.98 -0.01
CA PRO A 218 5.27 -18.09 0.88
C PRO A 218 5.33 -19.48 0.22
N TRP A 219 4.52 -19.68 -0.82
CA TRP A 219 4.44 -20.96 -1.56
C TRP A 219 5.15 -20.93 -2.92
N ASP A 220 5.71 -19.78 -3.31
CA ASP A 220 6.41 -19.59 -4.58
C ASP A 220 7.50 -18.53 -4.43
N THR A 221 8.67 -18.94 -3.90
CA THR A 221 9.79 -18.02 -3.63
C THR A 221 10.46 -17.47 -4.89
N SER A 222 10.01 -17.87 -6.09
CA SER A 222 10.46 -17.26 -7.35
C SER A 222 9.77 -15.92 -7.63
N GLN A 223 8.73 -15.59 -6.86
CA GLN A 223 7.98 -14.35 -6.98
C GLN A 223 7.97 -13.56 -5.68
N VAL A 224 7.86 -12.24 -5.82
CA VAL A 224 7.65 -11.31 -4.72
C VAL A 224 6.22 -10.79 -4.72
N VAL A 225 5.71 -10.48 -3.54
CA VAL A 225 4.41 -9.86 -3.32
C VAL A 225 4.41 -8.48 -3.97
N TYR A 226 3.38 -8.21 -4.75
CA TYR A 226 3.23 -6.96 -5.46
C TYR A 226 2.78 -5.85 -4.50
N VAL A 227 3.45 -4.70 -4.63
CA VAL A 227 3.49 -3.53 -3.74
C VAL A 227 2.19 -3.25 -2.99
N TRP A 228 1.02 -3.21 -3.66
CA TRP A 228 -0.23 -2.87 -2.97
C TRP A 228 -0.65 -3.84 -1.85
N PHE A 229 -0.44 -5.14 -2.02
CA PHE A 229 -0.83 -6.12 -1.00
C PHE A 229 0.08 -6.07 0.23
N ASP A 230 1.36 -5.83 -0.01
CA ASP A 230 2.38 -5.57 1.00
C ASP A 230 2.05 -4.27 1.75
N ALA A 231 2.06 -3.15 1.02
CA ALA A 231 1.87 -1.82 1.57
C ALA A 231 0.57 -1.66 2.35
N LEU A 232 -0.59 -2.11 1.82
CA LEU A 232 -1.88 -1.96 2.49
C LEU A 232 -1.96 -2.71 3.82
N LEU A 233 -1.22 -3.81 3.97
CA LEU A 233 -1.22 -4.60 5.19
C LEU A 233 -0.48 -3.91 6.34
N ASN A 234 0.29 -2.83 6.10
CA ASN A 234 0.95 -2.06 7.17
C ASN A 234 -0.02 -1.69 8.31
N TYR A 235 -1.27 -1.32 7.97
CA TYR A 235 -2.27 -0.88 8.93
C TYR A 235 -2.66 -1.97 9.94
N ALA A 236 -2.62 -3.24 9.55
CA ALA A 236 -2.87 -4.37 10.44
C ALA A 236 -1.57 -4.92 11.04
N THR A 237 -0.53 -5.04 10.21
CA THR A 237 0.75 -5.62 10.59
C THR A 237 1.56 -4.75 11.55
N ALA A 238 1.26 -3.46 11.72
CA ALA A 238 1.89 -2.66 12.78
C ALA A 238 1.37 -3.05 14.17
N VAL A 239 0.05 -3.22 14.30
CA VAL A 239 -0.65 -3.45 15.59
C VAL A 239 -0.84 -4.94 15.93
N GLY A 240 -0.73 -5.84 14.94
CA GLY A 240 -0.79 -7.28 15.12
C GLY A 240 -1.78 -7.96 14.18
N LEU A 241 -1.34 -9.08 13.59
CA LEU A 241 -2.12 -9.97 12.72
C LEU A 241 -1.77 -11.43 13.02
#